data_AF-A0A6G7ZA78-F1
#
_entry.id   AF-A0A6G7ZA78-F1
#
_cell.length_a   1.000
_cell.length_b   1.000
_cell.length_c   1.000
_cell.angle_alpha   90.00
_cell.angle_beta   90.00
_cell.angle_gamma   90.00
#
_symmetry.space_group_name_H-M   'P 1'
#
loop_
_entity.id
_entity.type
_entity.pdbx_description
1 polymer ?
#
loop_
_entity_poly.entity_id
_entity_poly.type
_entity_poly.pdbx_seq_one_letter_code
_entity_poly.pdbx_strand_id
1 'polypeptide(L)'
;MEEIIKGWGTPGNLEGEFEYKFGGNSKSVKDLQYRTDISYSFCLIDKSNNKEVIVVDFYTTDGFLTEKSVKIEILYVPYEEYRNLGLATFVVEKIIEFASLNGINLMKLTVNPLDEIFAFSKGVEGPTKKELISFYKSFEASNFKIEILND
;
A
#
# COMPACT_ATOMS: atom_id res chain seq x y z
N MET A 1 16.08 -2.72 -5.45
CA MET A 1 14.88 -2.48 -4.62
C MET A 1 13.74 -1.98 -5.48
N GLU A 2 13.86 -0.82 -6.12
CA GLU A 2 12.89 -0.33 -7.11
C GLU A 2 12.63 -1.33 -8.25
N GLU A 3 13.68 -1.99 -8.75
CA GLU A 3 13.55 -3.04 -9.77
C GLU A 3 12.66 -4.22 -9.34
N ILE A 4 12.60 -4.54 -8.04
CA ILE A 4 11.69 -5.58 -7.53
C ILE A 4 10.25 -5.12 -7.70
N ILE A 5 9.96 -3.88 -7.30
CA ILE A 5 8.62 -3.28 -7.37
C ILE A 5 8.20 -3.09 -8.83
N LYS A 6 9.10 -2.60 -9.70
CA LYS A 6 8.84 -2.53 -11.15
C LYS A 6 8.53 -3.91 -11.74
N GLY A 7 9.18 -4.96 -11.23
CA GLY A 7 8.94 -6.35 -11.60
C GLY A 7 7.58 -6.90 -11.19
N TRP A 8 6.81 -6.20 -10.36
CA TRP A 8 5.44 -6.62 -10.00
C TRP A 8 4.48 -6.54 -11.19
N GLY A 9 4.79 -5.75 -12.21
CA GLY A 9 3.93 -5.51 -13.37
C GLY A 9 2.75 -4.60 -13.01
N THR A 10 1.65 -4.72 -13.74
CA THR A 10 0.43 -3.95 -13.47
C THR A 10 -0.75 -4.88 -13.19
N PRO A 11 -1.75 -4.45 -12.40
CA PRO A 11 -3.03 -5.13 -12.29
C PRO A 11 -3.63 -5.41 -13.67
N GLY A 12 -4.06 -6.65 -13.93
CA GLY A 12 -4.49 -7.08 -15.26
C GLY A 12 -5.74 -6.37 -15.81
N ASN A 13 -6.51 -5.69 -14.95
CA ASN A 13 -7.71 -4.95 -15.32
C ASN A 13 -7.42 -3.50 -15.75
N LEU A 14 -6.15 -3.08 -15.73
CA LEU A 14 -5.74 -1.76 -16.18
C LEU A 14 -5.37 -1.80 -17.67
N GLU A 15 -6.09 -1.02 -18.47
CA GLU A 15 -5.74 -0.77 -19.86
C GLU A 15 -4.98 0.56 -19.97
N GLY A 16 -3.82 0.57 -20.63
CA GLY A 16 -3.03 1.78 -20.86
C GLY A 16 -1.54 1.63 -20.56
N GLU A 17 -0.82 2.75 -20.62
CA GLU A 17 0.59 2.82 -20.25
C GLU A 17 0.76 3.33 -18.83
N PHE A 18 1.34 2.49 -17.97
CA PHE A 18 1.58 2.82 -16.57
C PHE A 18 3.07 2.81 -16.23
N GLU A 19 3.45 3.65 -15.28
CA GLU A 19 4.83 3.77 -14.81
C GLU A 19 4.87 3.80 -13.29
N TYR A 20 5.79 3.05 -12.71
CA TYR A 20 6.15 3.19 -11.30
C TYR A 20 7.06 4.40 -11.09
N LYS A 21 6.66 5.32 -10.22
CA LYS A 21 7.51 6.41 -9.74
C LYS A 21 7.86 6.21 -8.27
N PHE A 22 9.14 6.35 -7.99
CA PHE A 22 9.75 6.21 -6.66
C PHE A 22 10.20 7.58 -6.15
N GLY A 23 10.27 7.76 -4.83
CA GLY A 23 10.81 9.00 -4.25
C GLY A 23 9.86 10.20 -4.18
N GLY A 24 8.54 9.96 -4.09
CA GLY A 24 7.55 10.93 -3.61
C GLY A 24 7.38 12.20 -4.44
N ASN A 25 6.45 12.19 -5.41
CA ASN A 25 5.94 13.42 -6.05
C ASN A 25 4.60 13.88 -5.48
N SER A 26 3.99 13.13 -4.56
CA SER A 26 2.84 13.60 -3.80
C SER A 26 3.32 14.44 -2.61
N LYS A 27 2.65 15.57 -2.36
CA LYS A 27 2.86 16.37 -1.14
C LYS A 27 2.75 15.52 0.13
N SER A 28 1.97 14.43 0.08
CA SER A 28 1.70 13.51 1.19
C SER A 28 2.87 12.60 1.59
N VAL A 29 3.77 12.25 0.67
CA VAL A 29 4.93 11.38 0.98
C VAL A 29 6.14 12.18 1.49
N LYS A 30 6.22 13.48 1.19
CA LYS A 30 7.37 14.33 1.56
C LYS A 30 7.49 14.60 3.06
N ASP A 31 6.42 14.44 3.83
CA ASP A 31 6.41 14.73 5.27
C ASP A 31 6.68 13.50 6.16
N LEU A 32 6.83 12.29 5.59
CA LEU A 32 7.01 11.03 6.34
C LEU A 32 8.47 10.64 6.59
N GLN A 33 9.39 11.60 6.51
CA GLN A 33 10.84 11.37 6.38
C GLN A 33 11.60 11.01 7.68
N TYR A 34 11.00 10.23 8.59
CA TYR A 34 11.67 9.74 9.80
C TYR A 34 11.38 8.27 10.06
N ARG A 35 12.04 7.34 9.35
CA ARG A 35 12.12 5.94 9.79
C ARG A 35 13.53 5.38 9.66
N THR A 36 13.95 4.67 10.69
CA THR A 36 15.19 3.87 10.77
C THR A 36 15.04 2.51 10.07
N ASP A 37 13.84 2.21 9.56
CA ASP A 37 13.47 0.97 8.87
C ASP A 37 13.68 1.08 7.35
N ILE A 38 13.76 -0.06 6.66
CA ILE A 38 13.76 -0.08 5.19
C ILE A 38 12.33 0.24 4.71
N SER A 39 12.13 1.47 4.24
CA SER A 39 10.85 1.95 3.70
C SER A 39 10.78 1.89 2.18
N TYR A 40 9.54 1.77 1.69
CA TYR A 40 9.21 1.59 0.28
C TYR A 40 8.02 2.50 -0.05
N SER A 41 8.30 3.64 -0.67
CA SER A 41 7.27 4.61 -1.06
C SER A 41 7.29 4.83 -2.57
N PHE A 42 6.15 4.58 -3.22
CA PHE A 42 6.01 4.70 -4.67
C PHE A 42 4.57 4.99 -5.08
N CYS A 43 4.38 5.41 -6.33
CA CYS A 43 3.07 5.45 -6.97
C CYS A 43 3.10 4.78 -8.34
N LEU A 44 1.96 4.23 -8.76
CA LEU A 44 1.72 3.86 -10.15
C LEU A 44 1.03 5.03 -10.84
N ILE A 45 1.54 5.46 -11.98
CA ILE A 45 1.03 6.61 -12.72
C ILE A 45 0.46 6.14 -14.05
N ASP A 46 -0.75 6.58 -14.37
CA ASP A 46 -1.30 6.54 -15.72
C ASP A 46 -0.63 7.65 -16.54
N LYS A 47 0.20 7.26 -17.51
CA LYS A 47 0.96 8.22 -18.33
C LYS A 47 0.06 9.05 -19.25
N SER A 48 -1.09 8.51 -19.65
CA SER A 48 -2.01 9.17 -20.58
C SER A 48 -2.70 10.36 -19.91
N ASN A 49 -3.08 10.17 -18.63
CA ASN A 49 -3.81 11.16 -17.85
C ASN A 49 -2.92 11.92 -16.85
N ASN A 50 -1.67 11.51 -16.69
CA ASN A 50 -0.74 12.00 -15.68
C ASN A 50 -1.35 11.99 -14.26
N LYS A 51 -2.04 10.89 -13.92
CA LYS A 51 -2.71 10.68 -12.64
C LYS A 51 -2.06 9.57 -11.84
N GLU A 52 -1.96 9.77 -10.53
CA GLU A 52 -1.58 8.72 -9.59
C GLU A 52 -2.75 7.73 -9.44
N VAL A 53 -2.55 6.52 -9.94
CA VAL A 53 -3.52 5.43 -9.93
C VAL A 53 -3.58 4.78 -8.56
N ILE A 54 -2.41 4.58 -7.94
CA ILE A 54 -2.28 4.10 -6.57
C ILE A 54 -1.03 4.69 -5.93
N VAL A 55 -1.11 5.03 -4.65
CA VAL A 55 -0.01 5.52 -3.81
C VAL A 55 0.20 4.53 -2.68
N VAL A 56 1.46 4.14 -2.47
CA VAL A 56 1.83 3.08 -1.52
C VAL A 56 3.01 3.54 -0.69
N ASP A 57 2.92 3.31 0.61
CA ASP A 57 4.02 3.40 1.56
C ASP A 57 3.97 2.25 2.55
N PHE A 58 5.05 1.48 2.62
CA PHE A 58 5.20 0.40 3.58
C PHE A 58 6.66 0.25 3.98
N TYR A 59 6.93 -0.45 5.09
CA TYR A 59 8.28 -0.69 5.55
C TYR A 59 8.39 -2.05 6.25
N THR A 60 9.62 -2.54 6.39
CA THR A 60 9.89 -3.79 7.11
C THR A 60 10.61 -3.52 8.42
N THR A 61 10.22 -4.22 9.49
CA THR A 61 10.92 -4.19 10.77
C THR A 61 11.79 -5.43 10.91
N ASP A 62 13.08 -5.26 11.23
CA ASP A 62 14.05 -6.37 11.30
C ASP A 62 13.97 -7.21 12.57
N GLY A 63 13.23 -6.73 13.57
CA GLY A 63 12.82 -7.53 14.72
C GLY A 63 13.85 -7.76 15.82
N PHE A 64 14.83 -6.86 15.98
CA PHE A 64 15.82 -6.98 17.08
C PHE A 64 15.18 -6.88 18.47
N LEU A 65 14.12 -6.09 18.62
CA LEU A 65 13.32 -5.96 19.86
C LEU A 65 11.82 -6.25 19.64
N THR A 66 11.43 -6.52 18.40
CA THR A 66 10.03 -6.66 17.96
C THR A 66 9.91 -7.87 17.05
N GLU A 67 8.70 -8.36 16.80
CA GLU A 67 8.51 -9.40 15.78
C GLU A 67 8.81 -8.83 14.39
N LYS A 68 9.57 -9.57 13.57
CA LYS A 68 9.88 -9.18 12.19
C LYS A 68 8.56 -9.08 11.41
N SER A 69 8.29 -7.92 10.81
CA SER A 69 6.98 -7.65 10.21
C SER A 69 7.09 -6.70 9.02
N VAL A 70 6.09 -6.72 8.15
CA VAL A 70 5.84 -5.66 7.17
C VAL A 70 4.72 -4.77 7.68
N LYS A 71 4.88 -3.45 7.60
CA LYS A 71 3.84 -2.50 7.99
C LYS A 71 3.45 -1.60 6.84
N ILE A 72 2.15 -1.57 6.55
CA ILE A 72 1.56 -0.67 5.55
C ILE A 72 1.16 0.63 6.28
N GLU A 73 1.65 1.76 5.78
CA GLU A 73 1.31 3.10 6.27
C GLU A 73 0.34 3.79 5.32
N ILE A 74 0.59 3.68 4.01
CA ILE A 74 -0.27 4.25 2.97
C ILE A 74 -0.59 3.17 1.95
N LEU A 75 -1.88 3.00 1.67
CA LEU A 75 -2.38 2.29 0.49
C LEU A 75 -3.63 3.00 0.01
N TYR A 76 -3.51 3.76 -1.08
CA TYR A 76 -4.52 4.74 -1.44
C TYR A 76 -4.74 4.82 -2.95
N VAL A 77 -6.00 4.81 -3.38
CA VAL A 77 -6.43 5.00 -4.78
C VAL A 77 -7.13 6.36 -4.88
N PRO A 78 -6.43 7.42 -5.35
CA PRO A 78 -6.91 8.80 -5.25
C PRO A 78 -8.16 9.09 -6.05
N TYR A 79 -8.26 8.53 -7.26
CA TYR A 79 -9.33 8.84 -8.21
C TYR A 79 -10.34 7.71 -8.33
N GLU A 80 -11.62 8.07 -8.46
CA GLU A 80 -12.74 7.13 -8.48
C GLU A 80 -12.69 6.17 -9.67
N GLU A 81 -12.25 6.64 -10.84
CA GLU A 81 -12.16 5.83 -12.06
C GLU A 81 -11.19 4.65 -11.95
N TYR A 82 -10.26 4.68 -10.99
CA TYR A 82 -9.31 3.60 -10.74
C TYR A 82 -9.74 2.67 -9.59
N ARG A 83 -10.86 2.98 -8.91
CA ARG A 83 -11.38 2.15 -7.82
C ARG A 83 -12.12 0.93 -8.34
N ASN A 84 -12.24 -0.07 -7.46
CA ASN A 84 -12.89 -1.34 -7.77
C ASN A 84 -12.25 -2.11 -8.95
N LEU A 85 -11.04 -1.72 -9.38
CA LEU A 85 -10.25 -2.41 -10.41
C LEU A 85 -9.29 -3.47 -9.82
N GLY A 86 -9.36 -3.71 -8.51
CA GLY A 86 -8.49 -4.67 -7.82
C GLY A 86 -7.07 -4.16 -7.53
N LEU A 87 -6.82 -2.84 -7.63
CA LEU A 87 -5.48 -2.27 -7.42
C LEU A 87 -4.93 -2.50 -6.02
N ALA A 88 -5.75 -2.23 -5.00
CA ALA A 88 -5.37 -2.44 -3.61
C ALA A 88 -5.12 -3.93 -3.33
N THR A 89 -5.97 -4.81 -3.86
CA THR A 89 -5.78 -6.27 -3.77
C THR A 89 -4.45 -6.69 -4.34
N PHE A 90 -4.16 -6.29 -5.58
CA PHE A 90 -2.89 -6.60 -6.24
C PHE A 90 -1.68 -6.13 -5.43
N VAL A 91 -1.71 -4.90 -4.90
CA VAL A 91 -0.59 -4.37 -4.10
C VAL A 91 -0.42 -5.14 -2.81
N VAL A 92 -1.50 -5.48 -2.10
CA VAL A 92 -1.42 -6.25 -0.85
C VAL A 92 -0.85 -7.64 -1.11
N GLU A 93 -1.30 -8.32 -2.16
CA GLU A 93 -0.74 -9.62 -2.58
C GLU A 93 0.76 -9.53 -2.85
N LYS A 94 1.20 -8.50 -3.60
CA LYS A 94 2.62 -8.30 -3.90
C LYS A 94 3.46 -7.97 -2.66
N ILE A 95 2.91 -7.23 -1.70
CA ILE A 95 3.57 -6.99 -0.41
C ILE A 95 3.70 -8.29 0.39
N ILE A 96 2.67 -9.15 0.40
CA ILE A 96 2.70 -10.45 1.08
C ILE A 96 3.71 -11.39 0.43
N GLU A 97 3.75 -11.47 -0.90
CA GLU A 97 4.76 -12.23 -1.65
C GLU A 97 6.17 -11.73 -1.31
N PHE A 98 6.37 -10.41 -1.35
CA PHE A 98 7.64 -9.78 -1.00
C PHE A 98 8.05 -10.10 0.44
N ALA A 99 7.14 -9.96 1.40
CA ALA A 99 7.40 -10.26 2.81
C ALA A 99 7.79 -11.74 2.99
N SER A 100 7.06 -12.65 2.36
CA SER A 100 7.31 -14.10 2.42
C SER A 100 8.68 -14.47 1.87
N LEU A 101 9.09 -13.88 0.73
CA LEU A 101 10.42 -14.07 0.15
C LEU A 101 11.56 -13.58 1.06
N ASN A 102 11.27 -12.62 1.96
CA ASN A 102 12.19 -12.10 2.95
C ASN A 102 12.06 -12.77 4.33
N GLY A 103 11.34 -13.89 4.42
CA GLY A 103 11.13 -14.63 5.67
C GLY A 103 10.29 -13.87 6.69
N ILE A 104 9.39 -13.00 6.23
CA ILE A 104 8.44 -12.25 7.05
C ILE A 104 7.05 -12.87 6.85
N ASN A 105 6.39 -13.24 7.94
CA ASN A 105 5.08 -13.89 7.95
C ASN A 105 4.01 -13.09 8.72
N LEU A 106 4.30 -11.82 9.01
CA LEU A 106 3.43 -10.93 9.76
C LEU A 106 3.30 -9.59 9.05
N MET A 107 2.07 -9.19 8.79
CA MET A 107 1.72 -7.83 8.41
C MET A 107 1.04 -7.11 9.56
N LYS A 108 1.50 -5.89 9.86
CA LYS A 108 0.88 -4.97 10.82
C LYS A 108 0.28 -3.79 10.08
N LEU A 109 -0.88 -3.33 10.53
CA LEU A 109 -1.49 -2.15 9.95
C LEU A 109 -2.31 -1.37 10.97
N THR A 110 -2.27 -0.05 10.83
CA THR A 110 -3.17 0.87 11.52
C THR A 110 -4.27 1.27 10.54
N VAL A 111 -5.54 1.16 10.93
CA VAL A 111 -6.68 1.48 10.05
C VAL A 111 -7.34 2.77 10.53
N ASN A 112 -7.02 3.88 9.85
CA ASN A 112 -7.64 5.18 10.05
C ASN A 112 -8.19 5.74 8.73
N PRO A 113 -9.46 5.48 8.37
CA PRO A 113 -10.06 6.00 7.14
C PRO A 113 -10.29 7.53 7.16
N LEU A 114 -10.17 8.17 8.32
CA LEU A 114 -10.39 9.61 8.51
C LEU A 114 -9.09 10.41 8.49
N ASP A 115 -7.95 9.76 8.24
CA ASP A 115 -6.67 10.44 8.15
C ASP A 115 -6.68 11.48 7.02
N GLU A 116 -6.15 12.67 7.28
CA GLU A 116 -6.10 13.76 6.31
C GLU A 116 -5.30 13.39 5.06
N ILE A 117 -4.37 12.43 5.18
CA ILE A 117 -3.60 11.91 4.04
C ILE A 117 -4.48 11.20 3.00
N PHE A 118 -5.64 10.69 3.42
CA PHE A 118 -6.61 10.02 2.56
C PHE A 118 -7.72 10.96 2.09
N ALA A 119 -7.62 12.27 2.35
CA ALA A 119 -8.61 13.26 1.93
C ALA A 119 -8.90 13.10 0.42
N PHE A 120 -10.06 12.53 0.12
CA PHE A 120 -10.46 12.22 -1.23
C PHE A 120 -10.71 13.48 -2.05
N SER A 121 -10.63 13.36 -3.37
CA SER A 121 -11.26 14.35 -4.25
C SER A 121 -12.70 14.57 -3.79
N LYS A 122 -13.12 15.85 -3.69
CA LYS A 122 -14.45 16.25 -3.20
C LYS A 122 -15.55 15.33 -3.74
N GLY A 123 -16.32 14.72 -2.84
CA GLY A 123 -17.51 13.93 -3.19
C GLY A 123 -17.33 12.42 -3.25
N VAL A 124 -16.12 11.90 -3.02
CA VAL A 124 -15.88 10.44 -2.98
C VAL A 124 -15.83 9.97 -1.52
N GLU A 125 -16.76 9.11 -1.13
CA GLU A 125 -16.71 8.44 0.18
C GLU A 125 -15.68 7.32 0.16
N GLY A 126 -14.88 7.25 1.22
CA GLY A 126 -13.95 6.14 1.45
C GLY A 126 -14.63 4.95 2.11
N PRO A 127 -13.97 3.77 2.10
CA PRO A 127 -14.43 2.65 2.91
C PRO A 127 -14.40 3.00 4.40
N THR A 128 -15.38 2.49 5.14
CA THR A 128 -15.43 2.57 6.59
C THR A 128 -14.27 1.80 7.23
N LYS A 129 -13.96 2.10 8.51
CA LYS A 129 -12.93 1.35 9.27
C LYS A 129 -13.21 -0.16 9.27
N LYS A 130 -14.48 -0.55 9.37
CA LYS A 130 -14.91 -1.96 9.38
C LYS A 130 -14.66 -2.63 8.02
N GLU A 131 -14.96 -1.94 6.92
CA GLU A 131 -14.72 -2.47 5.57
C GLU A 131 -13.22 -2.62 5.30
N LEU A 132 -12.40 -1.65 5.69
CA LEU A 132 -10.95 -1.74 5.59
C LEU A 132 -10.38 -2.90 6.41
N ILE A 133 -10.79 -3.05 7.67
CA ILE A 133 -10.36 -4.19 8.49
C ILE A 133 -10.75 -5.52 7.83
N SER A 134 -11.97 -5.63 7.32
CA SER A 134 -12.46 -6.84 6.65
C SER A 134 -11.67 -7.13 5.37
N PHE A 135 -11.35 -6.10 4.59
CA PHE A 135 -10.52 -6.20 3.40
C PHE A 135 -9.14 -6.76 3.73
N TYR A 136 -8.40 -6.16 4.67
CA TYR A 136 -7.08 -6.65 5.02
C TYR A 136 -7.13 -8.05 5.63
N LYS A 137 -8.09 -8.33 6.51
CA LYS A 137 -8.24 -9.66 7.11
C LYS A 137 -8.57 -10.75 6.10
N SER A 138 -9.08 -10.42 4.91
CA SER A 138 -9.33 -11.42 3.86
C SER A 138 -8.03 -12.05 3.31
N PHE A 139 -6.87 -11.42 3.51
CA PHE A 139 -5.57 -11.94 3.10
C PHE A 139 -4.88 -12.79 4.18
N GLU A 140 -5.49 -12.94 5.36
CA GLU A 140 -4.93 -13.75 6.43
C GLU A 140 -4.93 -15.24 6.03
N ALA A 141 -3.79 -15.89 6.17
CA ALA A 141 -3.58 -17.28 5.78
C ALA A 141 -2.85 -18.06 6.87
N SER A 142 -2.88 -19.39 6.79
CA SER A 142 -2.24 -20.27 7.80
C SER A 142 -0.75 -19.98 8.04
N ASN A 143 -0.06 -19.43 7.04
CA ASN A 143 1.36 -19.10 7.06
C ASN A 143 1.66 -17.59 7.02
N PHE A 144 0.63 -16.73 7.07
CA PHE A 144 0.79 -15.28 7.03
C PHE A 144 -0.29 -14.59 7.89
N LYS A 145 0.14 -13.99 9.00
CA LYS A 145 -0.73 -13.35 9.98
C LYS A 145 -0.94 -11.87 9.64
N ILE A 146 -2.15 -11.38 9.90
CA ILE A 146 -2.49 -9.97 9.74
C ILE A 146 -2.93 -9.41 11.09
N GLU A 147 -2.22 -8.41 11.58
CA GLU A 147 -2.48 -7.78 12.87
C GLU A 147 -2.93 -6.33 12.68
N ILE A 148 -4.17 -6.06 13.12
CA ILE A 148 -4.72 -4.70 13.16
C ILE A 148 -4.28 -4.07 14.48
N LEU A 149 -3.53 -2.99 14.39
CA LEU A 149 -3.14 -2.18 15.54
C LEU A 149 -4.28 -1.23 15.87
N ASN A 150 -4.60 -1.12 17.17
CA ASN A 150 -5.51 -0.09 17.65
C ASN A 150 -4.69 1.16 17.92
N ASP A 151 -5.11 2.29 17.33
CA ASP A 151 -4.73 3.62 17.81
C ASP A 151 -5.49 3.97 19.08
#